data_AF-A0A6A9SKK4-F1
#
_entry.id   AF-A0A6A9SKK4-F1
#
_cell.length_a   1.000
_cell.length_b   1.000
_cell.length_c   1.000
_cell.angle_alpha   90.00
_cell.angle_beta   90.00
_cell.angle_gamma   90.00
#
_symmetry.space_group_name_H-M   'P 1'
#
loop_
_entity.id
_entity.type
_entity.pdbx_description
1 polymer ?
#
loop_
_entity_poly.entity_id
_entity_poly.type
_entity_poly.pdbx_seq_one_letter_code
_entity_poly.pdbx_strand_id
1 'polypeptide(L)'
;MADESIPVSAEAPDSPFRTTGTDHITIWGSNAEDTIAFYRDLLGMPLVLRQPNLDDPSQTHLFFDTGDGRILTVFVSDDRASNRGRVPTQTGSVHHLSFSIAAEDFEDVMEALEDAGHGYNVFDRGIFFSLYTQDNNGLIVELSADKYDIPDERRGEVLATAQRIREEDGADFAEDRHMKQALEELGLDAEPADLPDASTGVGY
;
A
#
# COMPACT_ATOMS: atom_id res chain seq x y z
N MET A 1 25.69 0.07 2.69
CA MET A 1 26.01 -1.34 2.96
C MET A 1 24.98 -1.81 3.97
N ALA A 2 24.09 -2.73 3.57
CA ALA A 2 23.18 -3.36 4.52
C ALA A 2 23.99 -4.12 5.57
N ASP A 3 23.50 -4.17 6.80
CA ASP A 3 24.12 -4.98 7.85
C ASP A 3 23.79 -6.46 7.60
N GLU A 4 24.73 -7.19 6.99
CA GLU A 4 24.60 -8.62 6.67
C GLU A 4 24.50 -9.52 7.91
N SER A 5 24.64 -8.97 9.13
CA SER A 5 24.50 -9.75 10.37
C SER A 5 23.06 -10.10 10.72
N ILE A 6 22.08 -9.47 10.08
CA ILE A 6 20.65 -9.73 10.31
C ILE A 6 20.12 -10.63 9.20
N PRO A 7 19.85 -11.93 9.46
CA PRO A 7 19.37 -12.83 8.44
C PRO A 7 17.95 -12.47 8.00
N VAL A 8 17.71 -12.47 6.68
CA VAL A 8 16.36 -12.38 6.10
C VAL A 8 15.84 -13.79 5.86
N SER A 9 14.63 -14.10 6.32
CA SER A 9 14.02 -15.42 6.17
C SER A 9 12.50 -15.33 6.13
N ALA A 10 11.88 -16.26 5.40
CA ALA A 10 10.44 -16.52 5.45
C ALA A 10 10.04 -17.40 6.64
N GLU A 11 11.00 -18.07 7.28
CA GLU A 11 10.73 -18.91 8.44
C GLU A 11 10.35 -18.06 9.65
N ALA A 12 9.20 -18.37 10.22
CA ALA A 12 8.73 -17.67 11.40
C ALA A 12 9.69 -17.92 12.59
N PRO A 13 10.14 -16.88 13.30
CA PRO A 13 11.10 -17.02 14.39
C PRO A 13 10.51 -17.78 15.59
N ASP A 14 11.40 -18.22 16.49
CA ASP A 14 11.02 -18.68 17.82
C ASP A 14 10.60 -17.46 18.66
N SER A 15 9.30 -17.23 18.76
CA SER A 15 8.71 -16.06 19.41
C SER A 15 7.68 -16.49 20.45
N PRO A 16 7.51 -15.73 21.55
CA PRO A 16 6.54 -16.06 22.59
C PRO A 16 5.09 -16.15 22.11
N PHE A 17 4.76 -15.50 21.00
CA PHE A 17 3.47 -15.57 20.31
C PHE A 17 3.66 -15.23 18.82
N ARG A 18 2.61 -15.44 18.02
CA ARG A 18 2.56 -15.07 16.60
C ARG A 18 1.27 -14.33 16.30
N THR A 19 1.36 -13.28 15.49
CA THR A 19 0.21 -12.64 14.87
C THR A 19 -0.30 -13.52 13.73
N THR A 20 -1.58 -13.38 13.38
CA THR A 20 -2.21 -14.13 12.27
C THR A 20 -2.45 -13.28 11.03
N GLY A 21 -2.10 -11.99 11.08
CA GLY A 21 -2.32 -11.01 10.02
C GLY A 21 -2.49 -9.60 10.55
N THR A 22 -2.72 -8.66 9.64
CA THR A 22 -3.17 -7.30 9.93
C THR A 22 -4.69 -7.31 10.02
N ASP A 23 -5.25 -6.85 11.14
CA ASP A 23 -6.71 -6.78 11.34
C ASP A 23 -7.27 -5.48 10.73
N HIS A 24 -6.83 -4.34 11.27
CA HIS A 24 -7.18 -3.02 10.74
C HIS A 24 -6.06 -2.00 10.99
N ILE A 25 -6.13 -0.88 10.28
CA ILE A 25 -5.30 0.30 10.51
C ILE A 25 -6.24 1.46 10.86
N THR A 26 -5.88 2.27 11.86
CA THR A 26 -6.66 3.46 12.24
C THR A 26 -5.85 4.73 12.03
N ILE A 27 -6.41 5.69 11.30
CA ILE A 27 -5.82 7.02 11.10
C ILE A 27 -6.75 8.13 11.60
N TRP A 28 -6.17 9.31 11.81
CA TRP A 28 -6.91 10.53 12.11
C TRP A 28 -7.28 11.25 10.81
N GLY A 29 -8.56 11.57 10.65
CA GLY A 29 -9.07 12.37 9.55
C GLY A 29 -9.63 13.72 10.00
N SER A 30 -9.90 14.58 9.02
CA SER A 30 -10.58 15.86 9.20
C SER A 30 -12.08 15.64 9.40
N ASN A 31 -12.85 15.53 8.32
CA ASN A 31 -14.30 15.46 8.29
C ASN A 31 -14.81 14.27 7.49
N ALA A 32 -16.06 13.86 7.73
CA ALA A 32 -16.63 12.68 7.10
C ALA A 32 -16.84 12.84 5.60
N GLU A 33 -17.22 14.03 5.12
CA GLU A 33 -17.55 14.29 3.72
C GLU A 33 -16.35 14.05 2.82
N ASP A 34 -15.24 14.73 3.09
CA ASP A 34 -14.03 14.64 2.27
C ASP A 34 -13.34 13.27 2.38
N THR A 35 -13.37 12.66 3.58
CA THR A 35 -12.82 11.31 3.79
C THR A 35 -13.62 10.26 3.03
N ILE A 36 -14.96 10.35 3.03
CA ILE A 36 -15.80 9.44 2.26
C ILE A 36 -15.59 9.67 0.75
N ALA A 37 -15.53 10.92 0.30
CA ALA A 37 -15.27 11.24 -1.10
C ALA A 37 -13.95 10.63 -1.60
N PHE A 38 -12.90 10.68 -0.77
CA PHE A 38 -11.62 10.09 -1.15
C PHE A 38 -11.62 8.55 -1.07
N TYR A 39 -11.91 7.96 0.09
CA TYR A 39 -11.74 6.50 0.25
C TYR A 39 -12.85 5.69 -0.41
N ARG A 40 -14.12 6.11 -0.30
CA ARG A 40 -15.24 5.37 -0.88
C ARG A 40 -15.45 5.72 -2.35
N ASP A 41 -15.54 7.00 -2.65
CA ASP A 41 -16.02 7.42 -3.97
C ASP A 41 -14.89 7.43 -5.02
N LEU A 42 -13.65 7.74 -4.63
CA LEU A 42 -12.49 7.72 -5.54
C LEU A 42 -11.75 6.39 -5.51
N LEU A 43 -11.38 5.86 -4.33
CA LEU A 43 -10.66 4.58 -4.25
C LEU A 43 -11.56 3.35 -4.27
N GLY A 44 -12.89 3.52 -4.30
CA GLY A 44 -13.84 2.41 -4.39
C GLY A 44 -13.97 1.56 -3.13
N MET A 45 -13.42 1.99 -1.98
CA MET A 45 -13.44 1.21 -0.72
C MET A 45 -14.81 1.37 -0.03
N PRO A 46 -15.65 0.32 0.06
CA PRO A 46 -16.97 0.45 0.66
C PRO A 46 -16.92 0.91 2.12
N LEU A 47 -17.72 1.92 2.48
CA LEU A 47 -17.96 2.29 3.88
C LEU A 47 -18.86 1.23 4.53
N VAL A 48 -18.27 0.27 5.22
CA VAL A 48 -18.97 -0.91 5.75
C VAL A 48 -19.51 -0.73 7.16
N LEU A 49 -18.96 0.21 7.94
CA LEU A 49 -19.45 0.54 9.27
C LEU A 49 -19.20 2.01 9.61
N ARG A 50 -20.14 2.60 10.36
CA ARG A 50 -19.98 3.91 10.98
C ARG A 50 -20.58 3.89 12.38
N GLN A 51 -19.83 4.37 13.36
CA GLN A 51 -20.31 4.51 14.74
C GLN A 51 -19.64 5.70 15.44
N PRO A 52 -20.20 6.21 16.54
CA PRO A 52 -19.46 7.13 17.40
C PRO A 52 -18.17 6.49 17.91
N ASN A 53 -17.10 7.27 18.05
CA ASN A 53 -15.90 6.80 18.74
C ASN A 53 -16.25 6.51 20.22
N LEU A 54 -15.86 5.33 20.71
CA LEU A 54 -16.18 4.88 22.06
C LEU A 54 -15.49 5.71 23.14
N ASP A 55 -14.31 6.26 22.85
CA ASP A 55 -13.55 7.10 23.77
C ASP A 55 -13.99 8.57 23.73
N ASP A 56 -14.39 9.06 22.56
CA ASP A 56 -14.88 10.43 22.34
C ASP A 56 -16.10 10.43 21.40
N PRO A 57 -17.33 10.37 21.95
CA PRO A 57 -18.55 10.31 21.14
C PRO A 57 -18.82 11.54 20.26
N SER A 58 -18.04 12.62 20.41
CA SER A 58 -18.10 13.76 19.48
C SER A 58 -17.46 13.46 18.12
N GLN A 59 -16.66 12.39 18.06
CA GLN A 59 -16.01 11.92 16.83
C GLN A 59 -16.77 10.74 16.25
N THR A 60 -16.71 10.64 14.92
CA THR A 60 -17.23 9.48 14.18
C THR A 60 -16.08 8.57 13.76
N HIS A 61 -16.28 7.28 13.94
CA HIS A 61 -15.37 6.22 13.50
C HIS A 61 -15.95 5.58 12.23
N LEU A 62 -15.25 5.77 11.11
CA LEU A 62 -15.59 5.22 9.80
C LEU A 62 -14.76 3.97 9.52
N PHE A 63 -15.34 2.97 8.86
CA PHE A 63 -14.69 1.71 8.51
C PHE A 63 -14.84 1.45 7.02
N PHE A 64 -13.72 1.35 6.31
CA PHE A 64 -13.63 1.11 4.88
C PHE A 64 -13.03 -0.27 4.62
N ASP A 65 -13.71 -1.07 3.81
CA ASP A 65 -13.19 -2.35 3.34
C ASP A 65 -12.19 -2.10 2.21
N THR A 66 -10.95 -2.59 2.39
CA THR A 66 -9.85 -2.37 1.44
C THR A 66 -9.82 -3.39 0.30
N GLY A 67 -10.77 -4.34 0.26
CA GLY A 67 -10.94 -5.31 -0.82
C GLY A 67 -10.20 -6.64 -0.59
N ASP A 68 -9.31 -6.71 0.39
CA ASP A 68 -8.51 -7.88 0.77
C ASP A 68 -8.92 -8.47 2.13
N GLY A 69 -10.08 -8.05 2.64
CA GLY A 69 -10.62 -8.45 3.94
C GLY A 69 -10.03 -7.68 5.13
N ARG A 70 -9.11 -6.74 4.90
CA ARG A 70 -8.58 -5.82 5.92
C ARG A 70 -9.42 -4.54 5.95
N ILE A 71 -9.34 -3.81 7.04
CA ILE A 71 -10.14 -2.60 7.24
C ILE A 71 -9.24 -1.38 7.48
N LEU A 72 -9.50 -0.30 6.74
CA LEU A 72 -9.04 1.03 7.12
C LEU A 72 -10.12 1.69 7.96
N THR A 73 -9.73 2.23 9.12
CA THR A 73 -10.63 3.04 9.93
C THR A 73 -10.14 4.46 10.10
N VAL A 74 -11.07 5.40 10.16
CA VAL A 74 -10.77 6.84 10.23
C VAL A 74 -11.61 7.50 11.31
N PHE A 75 -10.96 8.19 12.24
CA PHE A 75 -11.63 9.08 13.19
C PHE A 75 -11.79 10.47 12.57
N VAL A 76 -13.03 10.89 12.37
CA VAL A 76 -13.39 12.20 11.79
C VAL A 76 -14.23 13.03 12.76
N SER A 77 -14.24 14.34 12.56
CA SER A 77 -15.04 15.28 13.34
C SER A 77 -15.55 16.42 12.45
N ASP A 78 -16.74 16.95 12.74
CA ASP A 78 -17.37 17.99 11.93
C ASP A 78 -16.67 19.36 12.06
N ASP A 79 -15.77 19.52 13.04
CA ASP A 79 -15.06 20.78 13.33
C ASP A 79 -13.63 20.86 12.75
N ARG A 80 -13.17 19.83 12.02
CA ARG A 80 -11.82 19.80 11.44
C ARG A 80 -11.86 20.06 9.93
N ALA A 81 -11.13 21.09 9.51
CA ALA A 81 -10.92 21.36 8.08
C ALA A 81 -9.90 20.38 7.49
N SER A 82 -10.17 19.94 6.25
CA SER A 82 -9.18 19.22 5.44
C SER A 82 -7.95 20.10 5.16
N ASN A 83 -6.79 19.46 5.08
CA ASN A 83 -5.53 20.12 4.76
C ASN A 83 -4.68 19.16 3.93
N ARG A 84 -4.53 19.45 2.63
CA ARG A 84 -3.70 18.64 1.72
C ARG A 84 -2.19 18.92 1.87
N GLY A 85 -1.77 19.64 2.90
CA GLY A 85 -0.37 19.81 3.25
C GLY A 85 0.22 18.51 3.80
N ARG A 86 1.44 18.16 3.37
CA ARG A 86 2.12 16.92 3.76
C ARG A 86 2.12 16.71 5.28
N VAL A 87 1.62 15.56 5.72
CA VAL A 87 1.65 15.14 7.13
C VAL A 87 3.10 14.97 7.61
N PRO A 88 3.48 15.48 8.80
CA PRO A 88 4.81 15.25 9.35
C PRO A 88 5.09 13.76 9.61
N THR A 89 6.15 13.23 8.99
CA THR A 89 6.60 11.84 9.15
C THR A 89 7.79 11.77 10.10
N GLN A 90 7.53 11.74 11.41
CA GLN A 90 8.58 11.54 12.43
C GLN A 90 8.82 10.05 12.67
N THR A 91 9.88 9.69 13.38
CA THR A 91 10.12 8.29 13.79
C THR A 91 8.92 7.75 14.57
N GLY A 92 8.33 6.66 14.08
CA GLY A 92 7.12 6.05 14.65
C GLY A 92 5.80 6.51 14.02
N SER A 93 5.81 7.50 13.11
CA SER A 93 4.64 7.90 12.34
C SER A 93 4.41 7.00 11.13
N VAL A 94 3.15 6.88 10.69
CA VAL A 94 2.81 6.29 9.39
C VAL A 94 3.39 7.19 8.29
N HIS A 95 4.22 6.63 7.40
CA HIS A 95 4.78 7.38 6.28
C HIS A 95 3.78 7.46 5.12
N HIS A 96 3.19 6.33 4.75
CA HIS A 96 2.17 6.19 3.71
C HIS A 96 1.34 4.94 4.00
N LEU A 97 0.15 4.85 3.40
CA LEU A 97 -0.62 3.61 3.30
C LEU A 97 -0.58 3.15 1.85
N SER A 98 -0.33 1.86 1.63
CA SER A 98 -0.29 1.26 0.30
C SER A 98 -1.48 0.32 0.12
N PHE A 99 -2.18 0.45 -1.00
CA PHE A 99 -3.31 -0.38 -1.39
C PHE A 99 -3.04 -0.99 -2.77
N SER A 100 -3.43 -2.25 -2.96
CA SER A 100 -3.23 -2.93 -4.22
C SER A 100 -4.25 -2.48 -5.25
N ILE A 101 -3.80 -2.33 -6.49
CA ILE A 101 -4.64 -2.17 -7.69
C ILE A 101 -4.30 -3.27 -8.68
N ALA A 102 -5.25 -3.64 -9.53
CA ALA A 102 -4.95 -4.58 -10.61
C ALA A 102 -3.97 -3.94 -11.59
N ALA A 103 -3.01 -4.74 -12.06
CA ALA A 103 -2.00 -4.29 -13.00
C ALA A 103 -2.60 -3.75 -14.31
N GLU A 104 -3.65 -4.40 -14.80
CA GLU A 104 -4.39 -4.00 -16.01
C GLU A 104 -5.14 -2.67 -15.84
N ASP A 105 -5.48 -2.27 -14.61
CA ASP A 105 -6.21 -1.03 -14.32
C ASP A 105 -5.27 0.18 -14.12
N PHE A 106 -3.96 0.02 -14.28
CA PHE A 106 -2.98 1.04 -13.86
C PHE A 106 -3.16 2.40 -14.55
N GLU A 107 -3.39 2.41 -15.87
CA GLU A 107 -3.63 3.64 -16.63
C GLU A 107 -5.01 4.25 -16.31
N ASP A 108 -6.04 3.41 -16.16
CA ASP A 108 -7.39 3.84 -15.79
C ASP A 108 -7.40 4.51 -14.40
N VAL A 109 -6.61 3.99 -13.46
CA VAL A 109 -6.42 4.60 -12.13
C VAL A 109 -5.73 5.97 -12.24
N MET A 110 -4.76 6.13 -13.14
CA MET A 110 -4.13 7.44 -13.38
C MET A 110 -5.14 8.45 -13.90
N GLU A 111 -5.93 8.09 -14.92
CA GLU A 111 -6.98 8.95 -15.48
C GLU A 111 -8.02 9.32 -14.42
N ALA A 112 -8.47 8.35 -13.61
CA ALA A 112 -9.42 8.60 -12.52
C ALA A 112 -8.90 9.60 -11.47
N LEU A 113 -7.61 9.55 -11.14
CA LEU A 113 -6.98 10.52 -10.24
C LEU A 113 -6.95 11.92 -10.86
N GLU A 114 -6.61 12.04 -12.16
CA GLU A 114 -6.59 13.33 -12.87
C GLU A 114 -7.98 13.96 -12.93
N ASP A 115 -8.98 13.19 -13.30
CA ASP A 115 -10.38 13.62 -13.40
C ASP A 115 -10.94 14.06 -12.03
N ALA A 116 -10.51 13.40 -10.96
CA ALA A 116 -10.84 13.80 -9.58
C ALA A 116 -10.03 14.99 -9.07
N GLY A 117 -9.07 15.52 -9.84
CA GLY A 117 -8.22 16.64 -9.45
C GLY A 117 -7.15 16.27 -8.42
N HIS A 118 -6.71 15.02 -8.40
CA HIS A 118 -5.63 14.51 -7.57
C HIS A 118 -4.34 14.37 -8.38
N GLY A 119 -3.28 15.06 -7.94
CA GLY A 119 -1.94 14.83 -8.48
C GLY A 119 -1.39 13.47 -8.04
N TYR A 120 -0.53 12.88 -8.86
CA TYR A 120 0.14 11.61 -8.54
C TYR A 120 1.57 11.56 -9.07
N ASN A 121 2.35 10.61 -8.57
CA ASN A 121 3.71 10.31 -9.04
C ASN A 121 3.83 8.83 -9.37
N VAL A 122 4.40 8.50 -10.52
CA VAL A 122 4.63 7.12 -10.96
C VAL A 122 6.07 6.69 -10.70
N PHE A 123 6.27 5.50 -10.12
CA PHE A 123 7.59 4.88 -9.95
C PHE A 123 7.56 3.40 -10.32
N ASP A 124 8.54 2.96 -11.11
CA ASP A 124 8.92 1.55 -11.18
C ASP A 124 9.85 1.24 -9.99
N ARG A 125 9.42 0.35 -9.09
CA ARG A 125 10.17 -0.07 -7.90
C ARG A 125 11.03 -1.31 -8.14
N GLY A 126 11.22 -1.70 -9.40
CA GLY A 126 11.91 -2.93 -9.81
C GLY A 126 10.98 -4.13 -9.73
N ILE A 127 10.36 -4.34 -8.55
CA ILE A 127 9.53 -5.52 -8.25
C ILE A 127 8.01 -5.27 -8.33
N PHE A 128 7.57 -4.01 -8.33
CA PHE A 128 6.17 -3.57 -8.52
C PHE A 128 6.15 -2.13 -9.08
N PHE A 129 5.00 -1.68 -9.57
CA PHE A 129 4.75 -0.27 -9.89
C PHE A 129 3.99 0.42 -8.78
N SER A 130 4.28 1.70 -8.56
CA SER A 130 3.63 2.52 -7.54
C SER A 130 3.10 3.82 -8.12
N LEU A 131 1.87 4.18 -7.76
CA LEU A 131 1.29 5.51 -7.91
C LEU A 131 1.16 6.16 -6.53
N TYR A 132 1.80 7.32 -6.31
CA TYR A 132 1.67 8.06 -5.05
C TYR A 132 0.77 9.28 -5.22
N THR A 133 -0.35 9.29 -4.50
CA THR A 133 -1.24 10.45 -4.35
C THR A 133 -1.37 10.84 -2.87
N GLN A 134 -2.25 11.77 -2.54
CA GLN A 134 -2.55 12.21 -1.18
C GLN A 134 -4.05 12.22 -0.93
N ASP A 135 -4.43 11.82 0.29
CA ASP A 135 -5.80 11.94 0.78
C ASP A 135 -6.18 13.41 1.06
N ASN A 136 -7.40 13.61 1.56
CA ASN A 136 -7.89 14.94 1.93
C ASN A 136 -7.14 15.59 3.13
N ASN A 137 -6.31 14.82 3.84
CA ASN A 137 -5.52 15.23 4.99
C ASN A 137 -4.01 15.32 4.70
N GLY A 138 -3.59 15.13 3.44
CA GLY A 138 -2.19 15.16 3.03
C GLY A 138 -1.39 13.91 3.43
N LEU A 139 -2.07 12.84 3.86
CA LEU A 139 -1.47 11.52 4.05
C LEU A 139 -1.13 10.93 2.69
N ILE A 140 0.10 10.44 2.55
CA ILE A 140 0.54 9.81 1.30
C ILE A 140 -0.18 8.47 1.15
N VAL A 141 -0.85 8.30 0.02
CA VAL A 141 -1.47 7.04 -0.39
C VAL A 141 -0.71 6.51 -1.59
N GLU A 142 -0.29 5.25 -1.50
CA GLU A 142 0.34 4.50 -2.58
C GLU A 142 -0.67 3.50 -3.15
N LEU A 143 -0.79 3.47 -4.47
CA LEU A 143 -1.52 2.44 -5.20
C LEU A 143 -0.48 1.56 -5.89
N SER A 144 -0.39 0.30 -5.46
CA SER A 144 0.66 -0.63 -5.88
C SER A 144 0.10 -1.68 -6.82
N ALA A 145 0.78 -1.88 -7.95
CA ALA A 145 0.51 -2.96 -8.88
C ALA A 145 1.70 -3.92 -8.93
N ASP A 146 1.51 -5.16 -8.51
CA ASP A 146 2.54 -6.19 -8.63
C ASP A 146 2.79 -6.54 -10.10
N LYS A 147 4.06 -6.78 -10.47
CA LYS A 147 4.42 -7.23 -11.82
C LYS A 147 4.05 -8.69 -12.10
N TYR A 148 3.74 -9.45 -11.06
CA TYR A 148 3.43 -10.87 -11.11
C TYR A 148 2.27 -11.16 -10.16
N ASP A 149 1.47 -12.19 -10.46
CA ASP A 149 0.44 -12.65 -9.54
C ASP A 149 1.09 -13.41 -8.36
N ILE A 150 1.01 -12.82 -7.17
CA ILE A 150 1.60 -13.38 -5.95
C ILE A 150 0.47 -13.64 -4.95
N PRO A 151 0.22 -14.91 -4.56
CA PRO A 151 -0.74 -15.21 -3.51
C PRO A 151 -0.38 -14.50 -2.20
N ASP A 152 -1.35 -13.82 -1.59
CA ASP A 152 -1.14 -12.98 -0.39
C ASP A 152 -0.43 -13.72 0.75
N GLU A 153 -0.80 -14.98 0.98
CA GLU A 153 -0.21 -15.82 2.02
C GLU A 153 1.24 -16.22 1.74
N ARG A 154 1.68 -16.15 0.48
CA ARG A 154 3.04 -16.48 0.05
C ARG A 154 3.91 -15.27 -0.22
N ARG A 155 3.38 -14.05 -0.16
CA ARG A 155 4.14 -12.81 -0.43
C ARG A 155 5.44 -12.71 0.37
N GLY A 156 5.40 -13.06 1.66
CA GLY A 156 6.60 -13.05 2.51
C GLY A 156 7.66 -14.07 2.07
N GLU A 157 7.23 -15.25 1.61
CA GLU A 157 8.12 -16.29 1.10
C GLU A 157 8.77 -15.89 -0.22
N VAL A 158 8.00 -15.35 -1.15
CA VAL A 158 8.50 -14.85 -2.43
C VAL A 158 9.54 -13.75 -2.23
N LEU A 159 9.25 -12.77 -1.36
CA LEU A 159 10.18 -11.67 -1.10
C LEU A 159 11.47 -12.13 -0.41
N ALA A 160 11.40 -13.10 0.50
CA ALA A 160 12.60 -13.66 1.12
C ALA A 160 13.46 -14.45 0.11
N THR A 161 12.83 -15.19 -0.80
CA THR A 161 13.54 -15.91 -1.87
C THR A 161 14.16 -14.92 -2.87
N ALA A 162 13.42 -13.88 -3.28
CA ALA A 162 13.94 -12.83 -4.16
C ALA A 162 15.12 -12.08 -3.52
N GLN A 163 15.07 -11.81 -2.21
CA GLN A 163 16.19 -11.25 -1.46
C GLN A 163 17.44 -12.14 -1.53
N ARG A 164 17.29 -13.45 -1.28
CA ARG A 164 18.41 -14.40 -1.34
C ARG A 164 19.04 -14.42 -2.75
N ILE A 165 18.20 -14.50 -3.77
CA ILE A 165 18.65 -14.50 -5.18
C ILE A 165 19.38 -13.19 -5.52
N ARG A 166 18.85 -12.03 -5.10
CA ARG A 166 19.48 -10.72 -5.28
C ARG A 166 20.89 -10.68 -4.66
N GLU A 167 21.06 -11.22 -3.45
CA GLU A 167 22.35 -11.27 -2.76
C GLU A 167 23.35 -12.19 -3.48
N GLU A 168 22.89 -13.35 -3.95
CA GLU A 168 23.70 -14.28 -4.75
C GLU A 168 24.12 -13.68 -6.10
N ASP A 169 23.27 -12.86 -6.71
CA ASP A 169 23.55 -12.09 -7.93
C ASP A 169 24.48 -10.89 -7.68
N GLY A 170 24.66 -10.48 -6.41
CA GLY A 170 25.46 -9.30 -6.05
C GLY A 170 24.81 -7.98 -6.46
N ALA A 171 23.49 -7.95 -6.64
CA ALA A 171 22.74 -6.77 -7.06
C ALA A 171 22.44 -5.83 -5.87
N ASP A 172 22.52 -4.51 -6.09
CA ASP A 172 22.23 -3.52 -5.06
C ASP A 172 20.74 -3.50 -4.64
N PHE A 173 19.84 -3.77 -5.58
CA PHE A 173 18.38 -3.71 -5.38
C PHE A 173 17.69 -4.96 -5.93
N ALA A 174 16.51 -5.26 -5.37
CA ALA A 174 15.63 -6.27 -5.96
C ALA A 174 15.11 -5.74 -7.30
N GLU A 175 15.02 -6.63 -8.28
CA GLU A 175 14.69 -6.30 -9.66
C GLU A 175 13.73 -7.38 -10.17
N ASP A 176 13.11 -7.11 -11.31
CA ASP A 176 12.20 -8.00 -12.00
C ASP A 176 12.76 -9.43 -12.15
N ARG A 177 14.03 -9.55 -12.56
CA ARG A 177 14.71 -10.85 -12.70
C ARG A 177 14.77 -11.67 -11.41
N HIS A 178 14.89 -11.01 -10.26
CA HIS A 178 14.97 -11.69 -8.95
C HIS A 178 13.59 -12.19 -8.52
N MET A 179 12.53 -11.42 -8.81
CA MET A 179 11.15 -11.84 -8.55
C MET A 179 10.77 -13.01 -9.44
N LYS A 180 11.05 -12.91 -10.74
CA LYS A 180 10.78 -14.00 -11.70
C LYS A 180 11.43 -15.31 -11.26
N GLN A 181 12.73 -15.27 -10.94
CA GLN A 181 13.46 -16.45 -10.49
C GLN A 181 12.92 -16.99 -9.15
N ALA A 182 12.50 -16.12 -8.23
CA ALA A 182 11.89 -16.54 -6.97
C ALA A 182 10.57 -17.27 -7.21
N LEU A 183 9.71 -16.78 -8.11
CA LEU A 183 8.45 -17.43 -8.47
C LEU A 183 8.69 -18.79 -9.12
N GLU A 184 9.62 -18.87 -10.06
CA GLU A 184 10.03 -20.12 -10.71
C GLU A 184 10.54 -21.16 -9.69
N GLU A 185 11.40 -20.74 -8.74
CA GLU A 185 11.93 -21.62 -7.69
C GLU A 185 10.82 -22.13 -6.75
N LEU A 186 9.83 -21.29 -6.47
CA LEU A 186 8.70 -21.59 -5.58
C LEU A 186 7.53 -22.30 -6.29
N GLY A 187 7.66 -22.57 -7.59
CA GLY A 187 6.63 -23.22 -8.40
C GLY A 187 5.37 -22.39 -8.58
N LEU A 188 5.49 -21.07 -8.56
CA LEU A 188 4.42 -20.10 -8.81
C LEU A 188 4.43 -19.64 -10.27
N ASP A 189 3.34 -19.00 -10.69
CA ASP A 189 3.29 -18.37 -12.01
C ASP A 189 4.30 -17.21 -12.06
N ALA A 190 5.08 -17.18 -13.14
CA ALA A 190 6.13 -16.20 -13.37
C ALA A 190 5.93 -15.48 -14.71
N GLU A 191 4.72 -15.56 -15.26
CA GLU A 191 4.28 -14.70 -16.36
C GLU A 191 4.00 -13.29 -15.82
N PRO A 192 4.65 -12.26 -16.40
CA PRO A 192 4.43 -10.89 -15.96
C PRO A 192 3.03 -10.41 -16.35
N ALA A 193 2.44 -9.59 -15.50
CA ALA A 193 1.20 -8.87 -15.79
C ALA A 193 1.42 -7.86 -16.92
N ASP A 194 0.35 -7.56 -17.68
CA ASP A 194 0.36 -6.55 -18.73
C ASP A 194 0.34 -5.16 -18.08
N LEU A 195 1.51 -4.54 -17.96
CA LEU A 195 1.72 -3.24 -17.33
C LEU A 195 2.31 -2.26 -18.35
N PRO A 196 1.92 -0.98 -18.30
CA PRO A 196 2.44 0.01 -19.23
C PRO A 196 3.95 0.24 -19.03
N ASP A 197 4.64 0.62 -20.11
CA ASP A 197 6.01 1.10 -20.07
C ASP A 197 6.06 2.45 -19.32
N ALA A 198 6.14 2.42 -17.99
CA ALA A 198 6.11 3.65 -17.21
C ALA A 198 7.45 4.39 -17.29
N SER A 199 7.49 5.50 -18.01
CA SER A 199 8.58 6.48 -17.88
C SER A 199 8.44 7.24 -16.56
N THR A 200 9.53 7.32 -15.79
CA THR A 200 9.57 7.99 -14.49
C THR A 200 9.20 9.49 -14.58
N GLY A 201 8.00 9.83 -14.11
CA GLY A 201 7.70 11.07 -13.38
C GLY A 201 6.93 12.18 -14.10
N VAL A 202 5.90 12.71 -13.42
CA VAL A 202 5.84 14.15 -13.11
C VAL A 202 5.40 14.34 -11.65
N GLY A 203 6.09 15.26 -10.97
CA GLY A 203 6.01 15.59 -9.55
C GLY A 203 4.77 16.37 -9.11
N TYR A 204 4.57 16.45 -7.77
CA TYR A 204 3.96 17.62 -7.13
C TYR A 204 4.81 18.88 -7.35
#